data_AF-A0A7W0SMY9-F1
#
_entry.id   AF-A0A7W0SMY9-F1
#
_cell.length_a   1.000
_cell.length_b   1.000
_cell.length_c   1.000
_cell.angle_alpha   90.00
_cell.angle_beta   90.00
_cell.angle_gamma   90.00
#
_symmetry.space_group_name_H-M   'P 1'
#
loop_
_entity.id
_entity.type
_entity.pdbx_description
1 polymer ?
#
loop_
_entity_poly.entity_id
_entity_poly.type
_entity_poly.pdbx_seq_one_letter_code
_entity_poly.pdbx_strand_id
1 'polypeptide(L)'
;MSRSGLNSLFPSGVAGDREDCQRCNAHRPGIEDESPDPSNTTPPKQWGEPVPEDMGGMGGGSGGTGDMPGMLTDERLADLEAADGPAFDEMFLEAMIDHHTGAIQMAQTEQQDGASADAIALAEEIERAQTEEVDRLRELLADSE
;
A
#
# COMPACT_ATOMS: atom_id res chain seq x y z
N MET A 1 -9.17 22.60 -7.17
CA MET A 1 -8.93 21.86 -8.43
C MET A 1 -9.94 20.74 -8.52
N SER A 2 -10.40 20.33 -9.72
CA SER A 2 -11.40 19.25 -9.86
C SER A 2 -10.72 17.89 -10.03
N ARG A 3 -11.41 16.80 -9.66
CA ARG A 3 -11.04 15.36 -9.66
C ARG A 3 -10.29 14.80 -10.89
N SER A 4 -10.07 15.60 -11.93
CA SER A 4 -9.30 15.27 -13.12
C SER A 4 -7.79 15.59 -12.99
N GLY A 5 -7.34 16.24 -11.92
CA GLY A 5 -5.92 16.58 -11.73
C GLY A 5 -5.00 15.42 -11.30
N LEU A 6 -5.54 14.40 -10.61
CA LEU A 6 -4.74 13.31 -10.06
C LEU A 6 -4.35 12.23 -11.08
N ASN A 7 -5.04 12.17 -12.22
CA ASN A 7 -4.80 11.15 -13.24
C ASN A 7 -3.66 11.49 -14.23
N SER A 8 -2.92 12.59 -13.97
CA SER A 8 -1.82 13.07 -14.82
C SER A 8 -0.43 12.92 -14.17
N LEU A 9 -0.33 12.32 -12.98
CA LEU A 9 0.91 12.26 -12.19
C LEU A 9 1.77 11.00 -12.42
N PHE A 10 1.38 10.13 -13.35
CA PHE A 10 2.23 9.05 -13.83
C PHE A 10 2.88 9.45 -15.17
N PRO A 11 4.20 9.68 -15.25
CA PRO A 11 4.84 9.89 -16.54
C PRO A 11 4.75 8.61 -17.37
N SER A 12 4.00 8.69 -18.46
CA SER A 12 4.17 7.80 -19.60
C SER A 12 5.56 8.04 -20.19
N GLY A 13 6.51 7.12 -19.97
CA GLY A 13 7.68 7.02 -20.84
C GLY A 13 8.98 6.59 -20.17
N VAL A 14 9.16 5.28 -20.00
CA VAL A 14 10.40 4.66 -20.47
C VAL A 14 10.10 4.17 -21.88
N ALA A 15 10.22 5.07 -22.87
CA ALA A 15 10.15 4.70 -24.28
C ALA A 15 11.50 4.10 -24.69
N GLY A 16 11.75 2.85 -24.27
CA GLY A 16 12.63 1.97 -25.02
C GLY A 16 11.92 1.56 -26.31
N ASP A 17 12.65 1.55 -27.42
CA ASP A 17 12.14 1.29 -28.76
C ASP A 17 11.14 0.13 -28.80
N ARG A 18 10.05 0.33 -29.56
CA ARG A 18 8.85 -0.53 -29.65
C ARG A 18 9.15 -1.98 -30.06
N GLU A 19 10.40 -2.32 -30.39
CA GLU A 19 10.89 -3.66 -30.71
C GLU A 19 11.37 -4.47 -29.48
N ASP A 20 11.58 -3.87 -28.30
CA ASP A 20 11.95 -4.63 -27.09
C ASP A 20 10.74 -5.17 -26.30
N CYS A 21 9.51 -4.71 -26.62
CA CYS A 21 8.28 -5.27 -26.05
C CYS A 21 8.00 -6.73 -26.45
N GLN A 22 8.70 -7.27 -27.45
CA GLN A 22 8.56 -8.67 -27.86
C GLN A 22 9.42 -9.65 -27.06
N ARG A 23 10.25 -9.16 -26.12
CA ARG A 23 11.00 -10.04 -25.21
C ARG A 23 10.26 -10.40 -23.93
N CYS A 24 9.15 -9.72 -23.61
CA CYS A 24 8.27 -10.13 -22.50
C CYS A 24 7.45 -11.39 -22.83
N ASN A 25 7.41 -11.85 -24.08
CA ASN A 25 6.65 -13.05 -24.48
C ASN A 25 7.51 -14.31 -24.71
N ALA A 26 8.76 -14.32 -24.21
CA ALA A 26 9.55 -15.53 -24.14
C ALA A 26 9.14 -16.36 -22.91
N HIS A 27 8.05 -17.12 -23.08
CA HIS A 27 7.74 -18.41 -22.45
C HIS A 27 8.69 -18.82 -21.29
N ARG A 28 8.35 -18.46 -20.03
CA ARG A 28 8.83 -19.25 -18.87
C ARG A 28 7.98 -20.52 -18.84
N PRO A 29 8.53 -21.71 -19.11
CA PRO A 29 7.77 -22.92 -18.91
C PRO A 29 7.68 -23.16 -17.39
N GLY A 30 6.46 -23.10 -16.84
CA GLY A 30 6.17 -23.66 -15.51
C GLY A 30 5.51 -22.78 -14.46
N ILE A 31 5.01 -21.58 -14.78
CA ILE A 31 4.07 -20.88 -13.90
C ILE A 31 2.80 -20.65 -14.72
N GLU A 32 1.80 -21.45 -14.40
CA GLU A 32 0.46 -21.33 -14.95
C GLU A 32 -0.10 -19.98 -14.48
N ASP A 33 -0.59 -19.22 -15.46
CA ASP A 33 -1.27 -17.94 -15.34
C ASP A 33 -2.58 -18.13 -14.56
N GLU A 34 -2.50 -18.20 -13.23
CA GLU A 34 -3.66 -17.95 -12.36
C GLU A 34 -3.66 -16.47 -12.01
N SER A 35 -4.25 -15.68 -12.91
CA SER A 35 -4.74 -14.35 -12.56
C SER A 35 -5.58 -14.48 -11.28
N PRO A 36 -5.25 -13.81 -10.17
CA PRO A 36 -5.97 -14.01 -8.92
C PRO A 36 -7.44 -13.63 -9.09
N ASP A 37 -8.30 -14.64 -8.98
CA ASP A 37 -9.74 -14.46 -8.90
C ASP A 37 -10.05 -13.66 -7.63
N PRO A 38 -10.78 -12.53 -7.70
CA PRO A 38 -11.14 -11.74 -6.53
C PRO A 38 -12.02 -12.51 -5.52
N SER A 39 -12.49 -13.72 -5.86
CA SER A 39 -13.17 -14.64 -4.95
C SER A 39 -12.28 -15.69 -4.28
N ASN A 40 -10.99 -15.78 -4.64
CA ASN A 40 -10.06 -16.73 -4.02
C ASN A 40 -9.24 -16.04 -2.93
N THR A 41 -9.72 -16.15 -1.69
CA THR A 41 -9.07 -15.64 -0.46
C THR A 41 -7.86 -16.46 -0.02
N THR A 42 -7.43 -17.44 -0.81
CA THR A 42 -6.29 -18.31 -0.44
C THR A 42 -4.97 -17.60 -0.73
N PRO A 43 -4.19 -17.21 0.29
CA PRO A 43 -2.86 -16.64 0.06
C PRO A 43 -1.95 -17.71 -0.59
N PRO A 44 -0.88 -17.30 -1.31
CA PRO A 44 0.04 -18.24 -1.94
C PRO A 44 0.49 -19.31 -0.94
N LYS A 45 0.52 -20.58 -1.37
CA LYS A 45 0.64 -21.81 -0.53
C LYS A 45 1.73 -21.81 0.56
N GLN A 46 2.67 -20.86 0.53
CA GLN A 46 3.71 -20.66 1.54
C GLN A 46 3.24 -19.82 2.76
N TRP A 47 2.15 -19.06 2.65
CA TRP A 47 1.54 -18.24 3.71
C TRP A 47 0.32 -18.96 4.31
N GLY A 48 0.48 -20.25 4.64
CA GLY A 48 -0.58 -21.22 4.88
C GLY A 48 -1.47 -21.03 6.12
N GLU A 49 -2.05 -19.85 6.32
CA GLU A 49 -3.19 -19.65 7.21
C GLU A 49 -4.35 -18.99 6.44
N PRO A 50 -5.56 -19.55 6.51
CA PRO A 50 -6.72 -18.91 5.92
C PRO A 50 -6.94 -17.56 6.62
N VAL A 51 -7.01 -16.49 5.84
CA VAL A 51 -7.58 -15.23 6.34
C VAL A 51 -9.00 -15.56 6.83
N PRO A 52 -9.34 -15.34 8.11
CA PRO A 52 -10.69 -15.64 8.58
C PRO A 52 -11.69 -14.80 7.78
N GLU A 53 -12.58 -15.48 7.06
CA GLU A 53 -13.60 -14.89 6.18
C GLU A 53 -14.69 -14.12 6.94
N ASP A 54 -14.54 -13.95 8.26
CA ASP A 54 -15.45 -13.22 9.14
C ASP A 54 -14.67 -12.22 10.00
N MET A 55 -14.50 -11.00 9.47
CA MET A 55 -14.39 -9.80 10.29
C MET A 55 -15.66 -8.94 10.14
N GLY A 56 -16.83 -9.60 10.11
CA GLY A 56 -18.15 -8.99 9.99
C GLY A 56 -18.84 -8.71 11.34
N GLY A 57 -18.18 -8.90 12.48
CA GLY A 57 -18.82 -8.70 13.78
C GLY A 57 -17.90 -8.75 14.99
N MET A 58 -17.15 -7.68 15.27
CA MET A 58 -16.52 -7.46 16.57
C MET A 58 -17.36 -6.48 17.40
N GLY A 59 -18.52 -6.94 17.83
CA GLY A 59 -19.23 -6.37 18.96
C GLY A 59 -18.61 -6.85 20.27
N GLY A 60 -17.92 -5.96 20.99
CA GLY A 60 -17.69 -6.08 22.43
C GLY A 60 -16.55 -6.98 22.89
N GLY A 61 -15.32 -6.49 22.80
CA GLY A 61 -14.16 -7.07 23.47
C GLY A 61 -13.03 -6.05 23.59
N SER A 62 -12.92 -5.40 24.75
CA SER A 62 -11.77 -4.54 25.10
C SER A 62 -10.51 -5.41 25.13
N GLY A 63 -9.70 -5.35 24.08
CA GLY A 63 -8.53 -6.24 23.92
C GLY A 63 -7.69 -5.93 22.67
N GLY A 64 -7.00 -4.77 22.67
CA GLY A 64 -5.68 -4.63 22.06
C GLY A 64 -5.54 -4.65 20.52
N THR A 65 -6.56 -4.30 19.76
CA THR A 65 -6.46 -4.08 18.29
C THR A 65 -6.31 -2.59 17.93
N GLY A 66 -5.82 -1.78 18.88
CA GLY A 66 -6.04 -0.32 18.89
C GLY A 66 -4.97 0.57 18.27
N ASP A 67 -3.74 0.12 18.03
CA ASP A 67 -2.67 1.04 17.59
C ASP A 67 -1.63 0.29 16.75
N MET A 68 -1.97 -0.03 15.50
CA MET A 68 -0.91 -0.29 14.51
C MET A 68 -0.34 1.07 14.08
N PRO A 69 0.99 1.24 14.02
CA PRO A 69 1.57 2.53 13.68
C PRO A 69 1.08 2.98 12.30
N GLY A 70 0.71 4.26 12.20
CA GLY A 70 0.24 4.87 10.95
C GLY A 70 -1.22 4.58 10.57
N MET A 71 -1.94 3.69 11.28
CA MET A 71 -3.38 3.54 11.01
C MET A 71 -4.14 4.80 11.41
N LEU A 72 -5.08 5.21 10.55
CA LEU A 72 -5.96 6.33 10.86
C LEU A 72 -6.95 5.92 11.95
N THR A 73 -7.23 6.85 12.86
CA THR A 73 -8.30 6.68 13.84
C THR A 73 -9.67 6.92 13.18
N ASP A 74 -10.73 6.37 13.78
CA ASP A 74 -12.12 6.63 13.34
C ASP A 74 -12.43 8.12 13.28
N GLU A 75 -11.87 8.92 14.21
CA GLU A 75 -12.01 10.37 14.24
C GLU A 75 -11.34 11.03 13.03
N ARG A 76 -10.10 10.65 12.71
CA ARG A 76 -9.38 11.19 11.54
C ARG A 76 -10.04 10.79 10.22
N LEU A 77 -10.64 9.60 10.17
CA LEU A 77 -11.43 9.18 9.01
C LEU A 77 -12.69 10.04 8.85
N ALA A 78 -13.40 10.32 9.94
CA ALA A 78 -14.57 11.19 9.93
C ALA A 78 -14.23 12.63 9.51
N ASP A 79 -13.09 13.16 9.96
CA ASP A 79 -12.61 14.48 9.55
C ASP A 79 -12.28 14.53 8.05
N LEU A 80 -11.64 13.48 7.51
CA LEU A 80 -11.39 13.34 6.08
C LEU A 80 -12.69 13.25 5.27
N GLU A 81 -13.69 12.51 5.74
CA GLU A 81 -15.00 12.40 5.08
C GLU A 81 -15.76 13.74 5.04
N ALA A 82 -15.52 14.60 6.02
CA ALA A 82 -16.14 15.92 6.13
C ALA A 82 -15.39 17.03 5.37
N ALA A 83 -14.13 16.78 4.98
CA ALA A 83 -13.29 17.75 4.28
C ALA A 83 -13.55 17.75 2.77
N ASP A 84 -13.37 18.90 2.14
CA ASP A 84 -13.51 19.08 0.69
C ASP A 84 -12.42 20.01 0.14
N GLY A 85 -12.09 19.81 -1.14
CA GLY A 85 -11.18 20.70 -1.87
C GLY A 85 -9.77 20.72 -1.26
N PRO A 86 -9.09 21.88 -1.20
CA PRO A 86 -7.71 21.95 -0.71
C PRO A 86 -7.50 21.41 0.71
N ALA A 87 -8.50 21.58 1.59
CA ALA A 87 -8.43 21.06 2.96
C ALA A 87 -8.45 19.52 2.99
N PHE A 88 -9.22 18.89 2.09
CA PHE A 88 -9.19 17.44 1.92
C PHE A 88 -7.83 16.98 1.40
N ASP A 89 -7.29 17.66 0.38
CA ASP A 89 -6.02 17.29 -0.23
C ASP A 89 -4.88 17.31 0.82
N GLU A 90 -4.81 18.36 1.64
CA GLU A 90 -3.84 18.50 2.74
C GLU A 90 -4.00 17.38 3.79
N MET A 91 -5.21 17.20 4.32
CA MET A 91 -5.49 16.17 5.33
C MET A 91 -5.19 14.76 4.81
N PHE A 92 -5.48 14.50 3.54
CA PHE A 92 -5.22 13.21 2.91
C PHE A 92 -3.72 12.96 2.77
N LEU A 93 -2.95 13.95 2.30
CA LEU A 93 -1.50 13.84 2.17
C LEU A 93 -0.84 13.58 3.52
N GLU A 94 -1.22 14.32 4.56
CA GLU A 94 -0.73 14.10 5.93
C GLU A 94 -1.05 12.69 6.43
N ALA A 95 -2.30 12.25 6.26
CA ALA A 95 -2.73 10.94 6.71
C ALA A 95 -1.99 9.80 5.98
N MET A 96 -1.74 9.95 4.68
CA MET A 96 -0.96 8.98 3.93
C MET A 96 0.50 8.97 4.38
N ILE A 97 1.12 10.13 4.63
CA ILE A 97 2.50 10.18 5.16
C ILE A 97 2.61 9.40 6.48
N ASP A 98 1.65 9.57 7.39
CA ASP A 98 1.61 8.86 8.66
C ASP A 98 1.42 7.34 8.46
N HIS A 99 0.49 6.96 7.58
CA HIS A 99 0.23 5.57 7.24
C HIS A 99 1.44 4.86 6.62
N HIS A 100 2.08 5.48 5.63
CA HIS A 100 3.29 4.95 5.00
C HIS A 100 4.45 4.86 6.01
N THR A 101 4.60 5.87 6.88
CA THR A 101 5.63 5.84 7.94
C THR A 101 5.41 4.68 8.91
N GLY A 102 4.17 4.40 9.28
CA GLY A 102 3.82 3.24 10.09
C GLY A 102 4.11 1.91 9.41
N ALA A 103 3.80 1.78 8.12
CA ALA A 103 4.14 0.61 7.33
C ALA A 103 5.66 0.38 7.24
N ILE A 104 6.45 1.45 7.09
CA ILE A 104 7.93 1.38 7.12
C ILE A 104 8.42 0.85 8.47
N GLN A 105 7.87 1.32 9.59
CA GLN A 105 8.26 0.83 10.91
C GLN A 105 7.97 -0.67 11.07
N MET A 106 6.80 -1.13 10.62
CA MET A 106 6.47 -2.56 10.66
C MET A 106 7.36 -3.39 9.75
N ALA A 107 7.68 -2.89 8.56
CA ALA A 107 8.60 -3.55 7.64
C ALA A 107 10.00 -3.67 8.25
N GLN A 108 10.51 -2.61 8.90
CA GLN A 108 11.78 -2.65 9.61
C GLN A 108 11.78 -3.63 10.78
N THR A 109 10.65 -3.80 11.47
CA THR A 109 10.50 -4.85 12.50
C THR A 109 10.59 -6.25 11.89
N GLU A 110 9.90 -6.53 10.80
CA GLU A 110 9.99 -7.85 10.13
C GLU A 110 11.41 -8.13 9.62
N GLN A 111 12.13 -7.13 9.11
CA GLN A 111 13.53 -7.30 8.70
C GLN A 111 14.46 -7.66 9.87
N GLN A 112 14.18 -7.15 11.07
CA GLN A 112 15.02 -7.37 12.26
C GLN A 112 14.68 -8.67 12.98
N ASP A 113 13.39 -8.95 13.16
CA ASP A 113 12.89 -9.99 14.04
C ASP A 113 12.22 -11.16 13.29
N GLY A 114 12.04 -11.04 11.97
CA GLY A 114 11.38 -12.02 11.13
C GLY A 114 12.13 -13.34 11.01
N ALA A 115 11.37 -14.42 10.84
CA ALA A 115 11.93 -15.78 10.67
C ALA A 115 11.86 -16.28 9.23
N SER A 116 11.00 -15.68 8.40
CA SER A 116 10.77 -16.11 7.02
C SER A 116 11.61 -15.26 6.06
N ALA A 117 12.52 -15.89 5.32
CA ALA A 117 13.35 -15.19 4.34
C ALA A 117 12.51 -14.48 3.26
N ASP A 118 11.38 -15.08 2.86
CA ASP A 118 10.47 -14.46 1.88
C ASP A 118 9.73 -13.26 2.46
N ALA A 119 9.38 -13.30 3.76
CA ALA A 119 8.71 -12.17 4.41
C ALA A 119 9.68 -11.01 4.66
N ILE A 120 10.93 -11.30 5.04
CA ILE A 120 12.00 -10.31 5.16
C ILE A 120 12.26 -9.64 3.80
N ALA A 121 12.37 -10.41 2.72
CA ALA A 121 12.58 -9.87 1.37
C ALA A 121 11.42 -8.94 0.95
N LEU A 122 10.18 -9.34 1.24
CA LEU A 122 9.02 -8.48 1.01
C LEU A 122 9.07 -7.19 1.86
N ALA A 123 9.49 -7.29 3.12
CA ALA A 123 9.61 -6.15 4.00
C ALA A 123 10.67 -5.13 3.52
N GLU A 124 11.80 -5.60 2.97
CA GLU A 124 12.80 -4.72 2.32
C GLU A 124 12.21 -3.99 1.11
N GLU A 125 11.42 -4.67 0.28
CA GLU A 125 10.74 -4.06 -0.86
C GLU A 125 9.71 -3.01 -0.42
N ILE A 126 8.94 -3.31 0.62
CA ILE A 126 7.95 -2.39 1.21
C ILE A 126 8.65 -1.14 1.76
N GLU A 127 9.70 -1.29 2.58
CA GLU A 127 10.42 -0.13 3.13
C GLU A 127 10.89 0.81 2.03
N ARG A 128 11.53 0.26 0.98
CA ARG A 128 12.03 1.07 -0.14
C ARG A 128 10.89 1.81 -0.85
N ALA A 129 9.84 1.09 -1.27
CA ALA A 129 8.75 1.68 -2.03
C ALA A 129 8.00 2.75 -1.23
N GLN A 130 7.67 2.46 0.03
CA GLN A 130 6.92 3.36 0.90
C GLN A 130 7.76 4.60 1.26
N THR A 131 9.09 4.47 1.38
CA THR A 131 9.98 5.62 1.60
C THR A 131 9.95 6.58 0.41
N GLU A 132 10.05 6.05 -0.82
CA GLU A 132 9.93 6.84 -2.04
C GLU A 132 8.56 7.52 -2.15
N GLU A 133 7.49 6.89 -1.67
CA GLU A 133 6.15 7.47 -1.63
C GLU A 133 6.01 8.57 -0.59
N VAL A 134 6.58 8.40 0.61
CA VAL A 134 6.61 9.45 1.65
C VAL A 134 7.29 10.71 1.12
N ASP A 135 8.42 10.57 0.42
CA ASP A 135 9.12 11.72 -0.15
C ASP A 135 8.27 12.46 -1.19
N ARG A 136 7.60 11.73 -2.09
CA ARG A 136 6.66 12.33 -3.05
C ARG A 136 5.46 13.00 -2.37
N LEU A 137 4.90 12.40 -1.34
CA LEU A 137 3.77 12.97 -0.61
C LEU A 137 4.17 14.27 0.11
N ARG A 138 5.39 14.33 0.66
CA ARG A 138 5.95 15.56 1.27
C ARG A 138 6.17 16.67 0.26
N GLU A 139 6.66 16.34 -0.94
CA GLU A 139 6.78 17.30 -2.04
C GLU A 139 5.40 17.89 -2.41
N LEU A 140 4.40 17.03 -2.57
CA LEU A 140 3.03 17.47 -2.88
C LEU A 140 2.41 18.33 -1.76
N LEU A 141 2.68 17.98 -0.50
CA LEU A 141 2.20 18.75 0.65
C LEU A 141 2.83 20.14 0.68
N ALA A 142 4.14 20.24 0.47
CA ALA A 142 4.85 21.52 0.40
C ALA A 142 4.39 22.40 -0.77
N ASP A 143 4.01 21.79 -1.90
CA ASP A 143 3.45 22.50 -3.05
C ASP A 143 1.99 22.96 -2.83
N SER A 144 1.33 22.47 -1.78
CA SER A 144 -0.06 22.79 -1.46
C SER A 144 -0.22 23.96 -0.47
N GLU A 145 0.88 24.43 0.14
CA GLU A 145 0.93 25.56 1.10
C GLU A 145 0.93 26.96 0.47
#